data_AF-A3INI4-F1
#
_entry.id   AF-A3INI4-F1
#
_cell.length_a   1.000
_cell.length_b   1.000
_cell.length_c   1.000
_cell.angle_alpha   90.00
_cell.angle_beta   90.00
_cell.angle_gamma   90.00
#
_symmetry.space_group_name_H-M   'P 1'
#
loop_
_entity.id
_entity.type
_entity.pdbx_description
1 polymer ?
#
loop_
_entity_poly.entity_id
_entity_poly.type
_entity_poly.pdbx_seq_one_letter_code
_entity_poly.pdbx_strand_id
1 'polypeptide(L)'
;MGVVAFVNDTFSNLLIWGLIFIGVSWILSAAKRHKSSPPVLRGQHKPIACLLEDTPQHYLKGQSCPLATPLLTPLTCLLEDSPQTVLTGQYYSLATPLLIPLTCLLEDTPQTALTGQYYSLATPFASLWEMGWLSFYRQRLGQPGFNYWQWINYPLSTEFSSELANLLQLKEPSTLVKGVLESLAEEYHTFWQWDKLCAFRQWHQESVDILGLNALKAIYYRCYGISWEKVKLILWDSSLVIDPILLDPASSWWKVLGITAFSPPNKVEQAYRNLLRSWHPDRTHHPLSHQITARINTAYEDYQLRRQRNAERLESVGKWFNSLR
;
A
#
# COMPACT_ATOMS: atom_id res chain seq x y z
N MET A 1 8.10 40.27 -20.32
CA MET A 1 7.95 40.81 -18.96
C MET A 1 8.99 40.12 -18.09
N GLY A 2 9.90 40.89 -17.49
CA GLY A 2 11.18 40.39 -17.00
C GLY A 2 11.10 39.63 -15.68
N VAL A 3 11.98 38.64 -15.54
CA VAL A 3 12.21 37.78 -14.36
C VAL A 3 12.30 38.57 -13.05
N VAL A 4 12.70 39.84 -13.11
CA VAL A 4 12.77 40.76 -11.96
C VAL A 4 11.39 41.04 -11.34
N ALA A 5 10.32 41.10 -12.14
CA ALA A 5 8.96 41.33 -11.61
C ALA A 5 8.43 40.11 -10.84
N PHE A 6 8.78 38.90 -11.28
CA PHE A 6 8.37 37.66 -10.61
C PHE A 6 9.07 37.47 -9.27
N VAL A 7 10.37 37.79 -9.18
CA VAL A 7 11.12 37.71 -7.92
C VAL A 7 10.56 38.72 -6.90
N ASN A 8 10.18 39.92 -7.33
CA ASN A 8 9.64 40.93 -6.42
C ASN A 8 8.27 40.52 -5.82
N ASP A 9 7.39 39.91 -6.63
CA ASP A 9 6.08 39.42 -6.15
C ASP A 9 6.21 38.23 -5.19
N THR A 10 7.17 37.32 -5.42
CA THR A 10 7.40 36.19 -4.50
C THR A 10 7.94 36.63 -3.15
N PHE A 11 8.84 37.62 -3.10
CA PHE A 11 9.35 38.18 -1.84
C PHE A 11 8.30 38.97 -1.07
N SER A 12 7.47 39.75 -1.77
CA SER A 12 6.37 40.51 -1.16
C SER A 12 5.37 39.57 -0.46
N ASN A 13 4.98 38.48 -1.13
CA ASN A 13 4.06 37.49 -0.57
C ASN A 13 4.65 36.77 0.66
N LEU A 14 5.94 36.42 0.64
CA LEU A 14 6.59 35.78 1.80
C LEU A 14 6.64 36.70 3.03
N LEU A 15 6.86 38.00 2.84
CA LEU A 15 6.86 38.99 3.92
C LEU A 15 5.47 39.13 4.56
N ILE A 16 4.42 39.15 3.75
CA ILE A 16 3.03 39.24 4.23
C ILE A 16 2.67 38.01 5.08
N TRP A 17 2.99 36.81 4.61
CA TRP A 17 2.74 35.57 5.36
C TRP A 17 3.52 35.50 6.67
N GLY A 18 4.77 35.98 6.68
CA GLY A 18 5.58 36.07 7.90
C GLY A 18 4.96 36.99 8.96
N LEU A 19 4.47 38.16 8.55
CA LEU A 19 3.82 39.11 9.47
C LEU A 19 2.50 38.58 10.04
N ILE A 20 1.71 37.87 9.24
CA ILE A 20 0.47 37.21 9.70
C ILE A 20 0.80 36.18 10.78
N PHE A 21 1.85 35.36 10.58
CA PHE A 21 2.24 34.32 11.52
C PHE A 21 2.71 34.89 12.87
N ILE A 22 3.44 36.01 12.85
CA ILE A 22 3.88 36.72 14.06
C ILE A 22 2.68 37.30 14.80
N GLY A 23 1.71 37.89 14.09
CA GLY A 23 0.49 38.44 14.68
C GLY A 23 -0.36 37.38 15.40
N VAL A 24 -0.57 36.22 14.77
CA VAL A 24 -1.31 35.10 15.37
C VAL A 24 -0.60 34.56 16.62
N SER A 25 0.73 34.47 16.58
CA SER A 25 1.54 34.01 17.72
C SER A 25 1.44 34.95 18.93
N TRP A 26 1.37 36.26 18.70
CA TRP A 26 1.19 37.26 19.76
C TRP A 26 -0.19 37.18 20.42
N ILE A 27 -1.26 36.99 19.63
CA ILE A 27 -2.63 36.86 20.14
C ILE A 27 -2.78 35.60 21.01
N LEU A 28 -2.20 34.47 20.58
CA LEU A 28 -2.23 33.22 21.34
C LEU A 28 -1.43 33.28 22.64
N SER A 29 -0.32 34.04 22.67
CA SER A 29 0.49 34.22 23.87
C SER A 29 -0.19 35.11 24.91
N ALA A 30 -0.93 36.14 24.47
CA ALA A 30 -1.70 37.01 25.37
C ALA A 30 -2.88 36.30 26.05
N ALA A 31 -3.50 35.32 25.38
CA ALA A 31 -4.64 34.56 25.91
C ALA A 31 -4.30 33.62 27.09
N LYS A 32 -3.00 33.39 27.38
CA LYS A 32 -2.56 32.43 28.41
C LYS A 32 -2.25 33.04 29.78
N ARG A 33 -2.39 34.37 29.96
CA ARG A 33 -2.12 35.06 31.24
C ARG A 33 -3.39 35.65 31.86
N HIS A 34 -4.32 34.82 32.32
CA HIS A 34 -5.26 35.20 33.39
C HIS A 34 -5.98 33.95 33.92
N LYS A 35 -5.45 33.34 34.98
CA LYS A 35 -6.24 32.54 35.93
C LYS A 35 -5.71 32.75 37.34
N SER A 36 -6.32 33.70 38.04
CA SER A 36 -6.34 33.80 39.49
C SER A 36 -7.30 32.73 40.04
N SER A 37 -6.87 32.04 41.08
CA SER A 37 -7.61 31.02 41.84
C SER A 37 -8.65 31.64 42.79
N PRO A 38 -9.77 30.94 43.08
CA PRO A 38 -10.43 31.06 44.38
C PRO A 38 -10.92 29.67 44.91
N PRO A 39 -11.63 29.56 46.05
CA PRO A 39 -11.06 28.97 47.26
C PRO A 39 -11.72 27.64 47.70
N VAL A 40 -11.04 26.99 48.64
CA VAL A 40 -11.46 25.79 49.36
C VAL A 40 -12.78 26.01 50.13
N LEU A 41 -13.75 25.12 49.95
CA LEU A 41 -14.87 24.92 50.88
C LEU A 41 -14.86 23.48 51.42
N ARG A 42 -14.80 23.40 52.74
CA ARG A 42 -14.76 22.22 53.60
C ARG A 42 -16.20 21.85 53.97
N GLY A 43 -16.67 20.65 53.64
CA GLY A 43 -17.99 20.17 54.03
C GLY A 43 -18.17 18.68 53.74
N GLN A 44 -18.49 17.91 54.79
CA GLN A 44 -18.51 16.45 54.85
C GLN A 44 -19.49 15.79 53.86
N HIS A 45 -18.99 14.96 52.94
CA HIS A 45 -19.70 13.81 52.37
C HIS A 45 -18.67 12.67 52.24
N LYS A 46 -18.94 11.51 52.87
CA LYS A 46 -18.13 10.31 52.66
C LYS A 46 -18.46 9.76 51.26
N PRO A 47 -17.49 9.59 50.36
CA PRO A 47 -17.74 9.02 49.03
C PRO A 47 -17.94 7.50 49.10
N ILE A 48 -18.84 7.00 48.25
CA ILE A 48 -19.20 5.59 48.05
C ILE A 48 -18.02 4.70 47.60
N ALA A 49 -16.84 5.30 47.34
CA ALA A 49 -15.64 4.64 46.84
C ALA A 49 -15.17 3.46 47.73
N CYS A 50 -15.42 3.49 49.04
CA CYS A 50 -14.97 2.43 49.95
C CYS A 50 -15.83 1.15 49.93
N LEU A 51 -16.84 1.03 49.06
CA LEU A 51 -17.72 -0.15 49.00
C LEU A 51 -17.39 -1.13 47.85
N LEU A 52 -16.49 -0.78 46.92
CA LEU A 52 -16.20 -1.59 45.72
C LEU A 52 -14.77 -2.14 45.66
N GLU A 53 -13.85 -1.67 46.51
CA GLU A 53 -12.47 -2.19 46.57
C GLU A 53 -12.40 -3.65 47.05
N ASP A 54 -13.43 -4.17 47.71
CA ASP A 54 -13.43 -5.52 48.29
C ASP A 54 -14.17 -6.58 47.43
N THR A 55 -14.56 -6.26 46.19
CA THR A 55 -15.29 -7.22 45.34
C THR A 55 -14.34 -8.14 44.57
N PRO A 56 -14.41 -9.48 44.72
CA PRO A 56 -13.42 -10.38 44.13
C PRO A 56 -13.54 -10.51 42.60
N GLN A 57 -12.39 -10.65 41.93
CA GLN A 57 -12.17 -10.55 40.48
C GLN A 57 -13.02 -11.47 39.57
N HIS A 58 -13.68 -12.50 40.10
CA HIS A 58 -14.48 -13.46 39.32
C HIS A 58 -15.94 -13.04 39.12
N TYR A 59 -16.39 -11.95 39.75
CA TYR A 59 -17.80 -11.50 39.67
C TYR A 59 -18.15 -10.69 38.41
N LEU A 60 -17.16 -10.21 37.64
CA LEU A 60 -17.36 -9.32 36.50
C LEU A 60 -17.24 -10.01 35.13
N LYS A 61 -17.51 -11.32 35.05
CA LYS A 61 -17.54 -12.03 33.77
C LYS A 61 -19.00 -12.20 33.30
N GLY A 62 -19.38 -11.40 32.30
CA GLY A 62 -20.66 -11.57 31.57
C GLY A 62 -21.86 -10.76 32.05
N GLN A 63 -21.67 -9.66 32.78
CA GLN A 63 -22.78 -8.78 33.14
C GLN A 63 -22.89 -7.56 32.23
N SER A 64 -24.10 -7.29 31.72
CA SER A 64 -24.48 -6.02 31.11
C SER A 64 -24.94 -5.07 32.22
N CYS A 65 -24.30 -3.92 32.38
CA CYS A 65 -24.76 -2.85 33.27
C CYS A 65 -25.53 -1.80 32.46
N PRO A 66 -26.88 -1.81 32.45
CA PRO A 66 -27.68 -0.86 31.66
C PRO A 66 -27.79 0.53 32.30
N LEU A 67 -27.37 0.72 33.55
CA LEU A 67 -27.36 2.01 34.23
C LEU A 67 -26.01 2.28 34.90
N ALA A 68 -25.03 2.69 34.11
CA ALA A 68 -23.86 3.39 34.61
C ALA A 68 -23.89 4.82 34.07
N THR A 69 -24.60 5.72 34.75
CA THR A 69 -24.38 7.16 34.60
C THR A 69 -23.15 7.52 35.44
N PRO A 70 -22.01 7.92 34.85
CA PRO A 70 -20.88 8.35 35.64
C PRO A 70 -21.05 9.82 36.01
N LEU A 71 -21.36 10.08 37.28
CA LEU A 71 -20.90 11.32 37.90
C LEU A 71 -19.37 11.23 37.95
N LEU A 72 -18.73 12.17 37.25
CA LEU A 72 -17.30 12.48 37.16
C LEU A 72 -16.34 11.59 37.98
N THR A 73 -15.30 11.09 37.29
CA THR A 73 -13.97 10.74 37.84
C THR A 73 -13.76 9.41 38.61
N PRO A 74 -14.21 8.24 38.10
CA PRO A 74 -13.47 7.01 38.45
C PRO A 74 -13.24 5.99 37.31
N LEU A 75 -13.51 6.30 36.04
CA LEU A 75 -13.28 5.35 34.93
C LEU A 75 -11.84 5.35 34.39
N THR A 76 -11.07 6.42 34.63
CA THR A 76 -9.69 6.54 34.14
C THR A 76 -8.74 5.52 34.76
N CYS A 77 -8.91 5.17 36.04
CA CYS A 77 -8.02 4.23 36.72
C CYS A 77 -8.38 2.75 36.50
N LEU A 78 -9.56 2.42 35.95
CA LEU A 78 -9.98 1.03 35.73
C LEU A 78 -9.44 0.43 34.42
N LEU A 79 -9.02 1.25 33.46
CA LEU A 79 -8.57 0.80 32.14
C LEU A 79 -7.05 0.89 31.95
N GLU A 80 -6.36 1.68 32.77
CA GLU A 80 -4.91 1.87 32.72
C GLU A 80 -4.14 0.55 33.00
N ASP A 81 -4.74 -0.36 33.80
CA ASP A 81 -4.13 -1.65 34.18
C ASP A 81 -4.74 -2.86 33.44
N SER A 82 -5.54 -2.65 32.40
CA SER A 82 -6.17 -3.76 31.68
C SER A 82 -5.19 -4.41 30.67
N PRO A 83 -4.99 -5.74 30.70
CA PRO A 83 -4.06 -6.38 29.77
C PRO A 83 -4.54 -6.28 28.33
N GLN A 84 -3.59 -6.14 27.39
CA GLN A 84 -3.79 -5.85 25.96
C GLN A 84 -4.77 -6.79 25.22
N THR A 85 -5.06 -7.97 25.78
CA THR A 85 -5.95 -8.97 25.19
C THR A 85 -7.44 -8.76 25.52
N VAL A 86 -7.79 -7.90 26.48
CA VAL A 86 -9.16 -7.77 27.02
C VAL A 86 -10.07 -6.90 26.14
N LEU A 87 -9.52 -6.03 25.30
CA LEU A 87 -10.28 -5.01 24.55
C LEU A 87 -10.65 -5.40 23.11
N THR A 88 -10.42 -6.66 22.72
CA THR A 88 -10.86 -7.16 21.40
C THR A 88 -12.35 -7.48 21.42
N GLY A 89 -13.13 -6.84 20.56
CA GLY A 89 -14.56 -7.19 20.33
C GLY A 89 -15.59 -6.58 21.29
N GLN A 90 -15.27 -5.51 22.02
CA GLN A 90 -16.24 -4.87 22.93
C GLN A 90 -17.07 -3.76 22.23
N TYR A 91 -18.37 -3.73 22.51
CA TYR A 91 -19.33 -2.74 21.99
C TYR A 91 -19.86 -1.88 23.14
N TYR A 92 -19.68 -0.57 23.06
CA TYR A 92 -20.19 0.37 24.07
C TYR A 92 -21.30 1.23 23.45
N SER A 93 -22.55 0.99 23.86
CA SER A 93 -23.71 1.60 23.21
C SER A 93 -24.02 3.04 23.65
N LEU A 94 -23.37 3.55 24.70
CA LEU A 94 -23.62 4.90 25.23
C LEU A 94 -22.40 5.43 26.00
N ALA A 95 -21.48 6.08 25.27
CA ALA A 95 -20.48 6.94 25.87
C ALA A 95 -20.80 8.39 25.48
N THR A 96 -21.50 9.11 26.36
CA THR A 96 -21.74 10.56 26.22
C THR A 96 -20.47 11.35 26.54
N PRO A 97 -20.13 12.41 25.80
CA PRO A 97 -18.91 13.16 26.01
C PRO A 97 -19.14 14.30 27.01
N LEU A 98 -18.59 14.17 28.22
CA LEU A 98 -18.04 15.33 28.90
C LEU A 98 -16.53 15.29 28.67
N LEU A 99 -16.10 16.24 27.85
CA LEU A 99 -14.76 16.48 27.32
C LEU A 99 -13.61 16.15 28.29
N ILE A 100 -12.51 15.65 27.69
CA ILE A 100 -11.09 15.65 28.13
C ILE A 100 -10.39 14.26 28.22
N PRO A 101 -10.98 13.12 28.64
CA PRO A 101 -10.16 11.92 28.82
C PRO A 101 -9.87 11.14 27.52
N LEU A 102 -10.66 11.32 26.44
CA LEU A 102 -10.46 10.58 25.19
C LEU A 102 -9.29 11.07 24.34
N THR A 103 -8.92 12.35 24.45
CA THR A 103 -7.77 12.90 23.71
C THR A 103 -6.43 12.36 24.20
N CYS A 104 -6.29 12.08 25.50
CA CYS A 104 -5.08 11.44 26.04
C CYS A 104 -5.02 9.93 25.77
N LEU A 105 -6.17 9.25 25.69
CA LEU A 105 -6.25 7.80 25.40
C LEU A 105 -5.83 7.45 23.95
N LEU A 106 -5.99 8.38 23.01
CA LEU A 106 -5.64 8.20 21.59
C LEU A 106 -4.23 8.68 21.24
N GLU A 107 -3.56 9.40 22.14
CA GLU A 107 -2.22 9.95 21.89
C GLU A 107 -1.13 8.87 22.05
N ASP A 108 -1.36 7.89 22.93
CA ASP A 108 -0.38 6.84 23.27
C ASP A 108 -0.75 5.42 22.78
N THR A 109 -1.88 5.25 22.08
CA THR A 109 -2.27 3.93 21.56
C THR A 109 -1.59 3.63 20.21
N PRO A 110 -0.87 2.51 20.05
CA PRO A 110 -0.26 2.16 18.78
C PRO A 110 -1.36 1.93 17.72
N GLN A 111 -1.12 2.37 16.48
CA GLN A 111 -2.09 2.32 15.37
C GLN A 111 -2.72 0.92 15.14
N THR A 112 -2.06 -0.15 15.58
CA THR A 112 -2.55 -1.54 15.50
C THR A 112 -3.66 -1.86 16.51
N ALA A 113 -3.76 -1.13 17.63
CA ALA A 113 -4.71 -1.40 18.71
C ALA A 113 -6.15 -0.90 18.41
N LEU A 114 -6.32 -0.01 17.43
CA LEU A 114 -7.62 0.56 17.04
C LEU A 114 -8.28 -0.16 15.86
N THR A 115 -7.74 -1.31 15.45
CA THR A 115 -8.29 -2.10 14.34
C THR A 115 -9.65 -2.70 14.73
N GLY A 116 -10.71 -2.33 14.01
CA GLY A 116 -12.06 -2.93 14.16
C GLY A 116 -12.98 -2.34 15.22
N GLN A 117 -12.65 -1.18 15.80
CA GLN A 117 -13.54 -0.50 16.75
C GLN A 117 -14.42 0.55 16.06
N TYR A 118 -15.74 0.42 16.20
CA TYR A 118 -16.74 1.38 15.73
C TYR A 118 -17.49 1.96 16.94
N TYR A 119 -17.37 3.27 17.15
CA TYR A 119 -18.14 4.00 18.16
C TYR A 119 -19.34 4.63 17.46
N SER A 120 -20.55 4.13 17.74
CA SER A 120 -21.78 4.81 17.33
C SER A 120 -21.98 6.04 18.22
N LEU A 121 -21.30 7.13 17.87
CA LEU A 121 -21.47 8.41 18.54
C LEU A 121 -22.78 9.03 18.07
N ALA A 122 -23.80 9.09 18.92
CA ALA A 122 -25.03 9.85 18.67
C ALA A 122 -24.81 11.37 18.83
N THR A 123 -23.77 11.93 18.20
CA THR A 123 -23.38 13.35 18.34
C THR A 123 -22.90 13.94 17.00
N PRO A 124 -22.93 15.28 16.82
CA PRO A 124 -22.48 15.96 15.59
C PRO A 124 -21.01 15.70 15.18
N PHE A 125 -20.22 15.04 16.05
CA PHE A 125 -18.86 14.62 15.73
C PHE A 125 -18.79 13.29 14.98
N ALA A 126 -19.81 12.42 15.07
CA ALA A 126 -19.88 11.21 14.24
C ALA A 126 -19.93 11.59 12.76
N SER A 127 -20.75 12.57 12.38
CA SER A 127 -20.78 13.09 11.01
C SER A 127 -19.45 13.69 10.55
N LEU A 128 -18.65 14.27 11.45
CA LEU A 128 -17.30 14.74 11.12
C LEU A 128 -16.34 13.58 10.84
N TRP A 129 -16.47 12.48 11.59
CA TRP A 129 -15.65 11.28 11.40
C TRP A 129 -16.06 10.50 10.13
N GLU A 130 -17.37 10.40 9.85
CA GLU A 130 -17.88 9.85 8.59
C GLU A 130 -17.34 10.64 7.40
N MET A 131 -17.44 11.98 7.43
CA MET A 131 -16.86 12.84 6.39
C MET A 131 -15.33 12.66 6.28
N GLY A 132 -14.65 12.42 7.40
CA GLY A 132 -13.23 12.07 7.43
C GLY A 132 -12.92 10.79 6.67
N TRP A 133 -13.66 9.70 6.93
CA TRP A 133 -13.49 8.43 6.21
C TRP A 133 -13.85 8.54 4.72
N LEU A 134 -14.97 9.20 4.40
CA LEU A 134 -15.36 9.44 3.00
C LEU A 134 -14.29 10.24 2.24
N SER A 135 -13.70 11.25 2.89
CA SER A 135 -12.59 12.01 2.34
C SER A 135 -11.34 11.15 2.17
N PHE A 136 -10.98 10.34 3.18
CA PHE A 136 -9.87 9.40 3.12
C PHE A 136 -10.01 8.44 1.93
N TYR A 137 -11.16 7.77 1.77
CA TYR A 137 -11.39 6.86 0.66
C TYR A 137 -11.32 7.59 -0.69
N ARG A 138 -11.97 8.76 -0.80
CA ARG A 138 -11.94 9.54 -2.04
C ARG A 138 -10.52 9.96 -2.44
N GLN A 139 -9.66 10.30 -1.48
CA GLN A 139 -8.28 10.69 -1.75
C GLN A 139 -7.37 9.52 -2.11
N ARG A 140 -7.69 8.32 -1.64
CA ARG A 140 -6.82 7.13 -1.76
C ARG A 140 -7.23 6.18 -2.88
N LEU A 141 -8.51 6.15 -3.27
CA LEU A 141 -8.94 5.40 -4.45
C LEU A 141 -8.22 5.90 -5.71
N GLY A 142 -7.79 4.96 -6.54
CA GLY A 142 -7.06 5.23 -7.78
C GLY A 142 -5.61 5.66 -7.58
N GLN A 143 -5.10 5.67 -6.35
CA GLN A 143 -3.68 5.93 -6.07
C GLN A 143 -2.86 4.63 -6.11
N PRO A 144 -1.59 4.68 -6.52
CA PRO A 144 -0.71 3.52 -6.50
C PRO A 144 -0.31 3.13 -5.06
N GLY A 145 0.09 1.88 -4.87
CA GLY A 145 0.66 1.37 -3.62
C GLY A 145 -0.35 1.00 -2.53
N PHE A 146 -1.66 1.02 -2.81
CA PHE A 146 -2.69 0.71 -1.81
C PHE A 146 -3.24 -0.71 -1.93
N ASN A 147 -3.15 -1.46 -0.83
CA ASN A 147 -3.85 -2.74 -0.66
C ASN A 147 -5.23 -2.52 -0.05
N TYR A 148 -6.26 -2.49 -0.90
CA TYR A 148 -7.64 -2.25 -0.45
C TYR A 148 -8.20 -3.32 0.49
N TRP A 149 -7.69 -4.56 0.48
CA TRP A 149 -8.16 -5.62 1.41
C TRP A 149 -7.85 -5.30 2.88
N GLN A 150 -6.90 -4.41 3.15
CA GLN A 150 -6.66 -3.91 4.52
C GLN A 150 -7.85 -3.09 5.05
N TRP A 151 -8.71 -2.59 4.16
CA TRP A 151 -9.85 -1.72 4.52
C TRP A 151 -11.13 -2.52 4.79
N ILE A 152 -11.09 -3.85 4.77
CA ILE A 152 -12.27 -4.68 5.02
C ILE A 152 -12.89 -4.41 6.39
N ASN A 153 -12.05 -4.04 7.37
CA ASN A 153 -12.46 -3.71 8.74
C ASN A 153 -12.59 -2.19 8.97
N TYR A 154 -12.44 -1.37 7.93
CA TYR A 154 -12.53 0.08 8.08
C TYR A 154 -14.01 0.52 8.04
N PRO A 155 -14.39 1.56 8.81
CA PRO A 155 -15.77 2.04 8.83
C PRO A 155 -16.23 2.51 7.45
N LEU A 156 -17.48 2.18 7.08
CA LEU A 156 -18.12 2.61 5.83
C LEU A 156 -17.43 2.15 4.53
N SER A 157 -16.45 1.23 4.58
CA SER A 157 -15.72 0.80 3.37
C SER A 157 -16.63 0.13 2.34
N THR A 158 -17.63 -0.63 2.79
CA THR A 158 -18.64 -1.27 1.94
C THR A 158 -19.79 -0.33 1.54
N GLU A 159 -20.01 0.75 2.28
CA GLU A 159 -21.09 1.72 2.01
C GLU A 159 -20.62 2.87 1.10
N PHE A 160 -19.31 3.12 1.05
CA PHE A 160 -18.73 4.24 0.31
C PHE A 160 -18.91 4.13 -1.20
N SER A 161 -18.58 2.96 -1.78
CA SER A 161 -18.76 2.72 -3.21
C SER A 161 -19.04 1.26 -3.49
N SER A 162 -19.91 1.02 -4.48
CA SER A 162 -20.25 -0.33 -4.92
C SER A 162 -19.03 -1.09 -5.44
N GLU A 163 -18.09 -0.38 -6.06
CA GLU A 163 -16.87 -0.92 -6.62
C GLU A 163 -15.91 -1.38 -5.52
N LEU A 164 -15.73 -0.59 -4.45
CA LEU A 164 -14.91 -1.00 -3.31
C LEU A 164 -15.56 -2.17 -2.58
N ALA A 165 -16.88 -2.13 -2.38
CA ALA A 165 -17.61 -3.24 -1.76
C ALA A 165 -17.45 -4.55 -2.56
N ASN A 166 -17.60 -4.47 -3.89
CA ASN A 166 -17.43 -5.63 -4.78
C ASN A 166 -15.99 -6.15 -4.75
N LEU A 167 -14.99 -5.27 -4.73
CA LEU A 167 -13.58 -5.65 -4.59
C LEU A 167 -13.31 -6.40 -3.29
N LEU A 168 -13.87 -5.92 -2.17
CA LEU A 168 -13.69 -6.52 -0.85
C LEU A 168 -14.43 -7.85 -0.68
N GLN A 169 -15.41 -8.17 -1.52
CA GLN A 169 -16.06 -9.48 -1.58
C GLN A 169 -15.18 -10.56 -2.23
N LEU A 170 -14.22 -10.16 -3.08
CA LEU A 170 -13.30 -11.10 -3.71
C LEU A 170 -12.31 -11.65 -2.68
N LYS A 171 -11.90 -12.90 -2.91
CA LYS A 171 -10.82 -13.52 -2.13
C LYS A 171 -9.56 -12.66 -2.20
N GLU A 172 -8.93 -12.48 -1.04
CA GLU A 172 -7.68 -11.71 -0.96
C GLU A 172 -6.62 -12.32 -1.91
N PRO A 173 -6.04 -11.50 -2.80
CA PRO A 173 -5.09 -11.95 -3.80
C PRO A 173 -3.78 -12.43 -3.18
N SER A 174 -3.06 -13.28 -3.91
CA SER A 174 -1.69 -13.67 -3.55
C SER A 174 -0.74 -12.46 -3.60
N THR A 175 0.42 -12.58 -2.95
CA THR A 175 1.45 -11.52 -2.93
C THR A 175 1.89 -11.08 -4.32
N LEU A 176 1.92 -12.01 -5.29
CA LEU A 176 2.27 -11.73 -6.68
C LEU A 176 1.23 -10.82 -7.34
N VAL A 177 -0.06 -11.12 -7.14
CA VAL A 177 -1.18 -10.37 -7.70
C VAL A 177 -1.33 -9.01 -7.04
N LYS A 178 -1.15 -8.93 -5.72
CA LYS A 178 -1.12 -7.66 -4.96
C LYS A 178 -0.12 -6.68 -5.56
N GLY A 179 1.11 -7.13 -5.80
CA GLY A 179 2.14 -6.29 -6.40
C GLY A 179 1.78 -5.74 -7.79
N VAL A 180 0.98 -6.48 -8.57
CA VAL A 180 0.47 -5.98 -9.87
C VAL A 180 -0.64 -4.95 -9.64
N LEU A 181 -1.64 -5.30 -8.83
CA LEU A 181 -2.79 -4.43 -8.54
C LEU A 181 -2.36 -3.08 -7.95
N GLU A 182 -1.44 -3.09 -7.00
CA GLU A 182 -0.93 -1.89 -6.33
C GLU A 182 -0.16 -0.97 -7.29
N SER A 183 0.45 -1.52 -8.35
CA SER A 183 1.21 -0.76 -9.35
C SER A 183 0.43 -0.44 -10.63
N LEU A 184 -0.86 -0.82 -10.71
CA LEU A 184 -1.70 -0.51 -11.89
C LEU A 184 -1.87 0.99 -12.12
N ALA A 185 -1.91 1.78 -11.05
CA ALA A 185 -2.07 3.24 -11.14
C ALA A 185 -0.74 3.96 -11.49
N GLU A 186 0.40 3.26 -11.50
CA GLU A 186 1.68 3.85 -11.84
C GLU A 186 1.81 4.09 -13.35
N GLU A 187 2.54 5.14 -13.75
CA GLU A 187 2.78 5.43 -15.18
C GLU A 187 3.76 4.44 -15.84
N TYR A 188 4.65 3.83 -15.06
CA TYR A 188 5.72 2.96 -15.54
C TYR A 188 5.68 1.61 -14.83
N HIS A 189 5.41 0.53 -15.57
CA HIS A 189 5.22 -0.82 -15.01
C HIS A 189 6.49 -1.69 -15.08
N THR A 190 7.66 -1.10 -14.83
CA THR A 190 8.99 -1.73 -15.05
C THR A 190 9.26 -2.97 -14.17
N PHE A 191 8.42 -3.24 -13.16
CA PHE A 191 8.61 -4.29 -12.16
C PHE A 191 7.74 -5.54 -12.35
N TRP A 192 6.93 -5.60 -13.41
CA TRP A 192 6.08 -6.76 -13.65
C TRP A 192 6.89 -7.92 -14.19
N GLN A 193 7.00 -8.99 -13.40
CA GLN A 193 7.56 -10.27 -13.83
C GLN A 193 6.47 -11.12 -14.47
N TRP A 194 6.86 -12.03 -15.37
CA TRP A 194 5.92 -12.93 -16.03
C TRP A 194 5.04 -13.72 -15.05
N ASP A 195 5.64 -14.24 -13.99
CA ASP A 195 4.91 -15.00 -12.96
C ASP A 195 3.82 -14.17 -12.28
N LYS A 196 4.10 -12.87 -12.06
CA LYS A 196 3.12 -11.93 -11.49
C LYS A 196 1.97 -11.68 -12.47
N LEU A 197 2.26 -11.54 -13.77
CA LEU A 197 1.26 -11.34 -14.81
C LEU A 197 0.40 -12.59 -15.01
N CYS A 198 0.98 -13.78 -14.99
CA CYS A 198 0.25 -15.05 -15.06
C CYS A 198 -0.69 -15.20 -13.85
N ALA A 199 -0.19 -14.96 -12.64
CA ALA A 199 -1.00 -14.98 -11.44
C ALA A 199 -2.14 -13.93 -11.51
N PHE A 200 -1.85 -12.74 -12.03
CA PHE A 200 -2.85 -11.69 -12.22
C PHE A 200 -3.93 -12.08 -13.24
N ARG A 201 -3.56 -12.71 -14.36
CA ARG A 201 -4.52 -13.23 -15.35
C ARG A 201 -5.43 -14.30 -14.76
N GLN A 202 -4.86 -15.21 -13.99
CA GLN A 202 -5.65 -16.24 -13.30
C GLN A 202 -6.63 -15.60 -12.32
N TRP A 203 -6.14 -14.71 -11.45
CA TRP A 203 -6.99 -14.00 -10.49
C TRP A 203 -8.07 -13.16 -11.19
N HIS A 204 -7.74 -12.50 -12.31
CA HIS A 204 -8.70 -11.76 -13.11
C HIS A 204 -9.82 -12.68 -13.59
N GLN A 205 -9.48 -13.83 -14.15
CA GLN A 205 -10.47 -14.79 -14.65
C GLN A 205 -11.39 -15.28 -13.52
N GLU A 206 -10.80 -15.69 -12.39
CA GLU A 206 -11.56 -16.10 -11.19
C GLU A 206 -12.49 -14.98 -10.69
N SER A 207 -12.03 -13.73 -10.72
CA SER A 207 -12.82 -12.57 -10.29
C SER A 207 -13.95 -12.23 -11.27
N VAL A 208 -13.73 -12.43 -12.58
CA VAL A 208 -14.77 -12.29 -13.61
C VAL A 208 -15.87 -13.32 -13.40
N ASP A 209 -15.52 -14.55 -13.02
CA ASP A 209 -16.50 -15.60 -12.78
C ASP A 209 -17.41 -15.31 -11.56
N ILE A 210 -16.90 -14.55 -10.58
CA ILE A 210 -17.64 -14.18 -9.36
C ILE A 210 -18.50 -12.92 -9.56
N LEU A 211 -17.92 -11.83 -10.07
CA LEU A 211 -18.57 -10.51 -10.13
C LEU A 211 -19.10 -10.13 -11.51
N GLY A 212 -18.64 -10.82 -12.55
CA GLY A 212 -18.83 -10.42 -13.94
C GLY A 212 -17.86 -9.33 -14.39
N LEU A 213 -17.62 -9.31 -15.70
CA LEU A 213 -16.62 -8.43 -16.33
C LEU A 213 -16.92 -6.93 -16.15
N ASN A 214 -18.18 -6.54 -16.17
CA ASN A 214 -18.56 -5.12 -16.09
C ASN A 214 -18.30 -4.52 -14.70
N ALA A 215 -18.57 -5.29 -13.64
CA ALA A 215 -18.25 -4.88 -12.28
C ALA A 215 -16.72 -4.75 -12.10
N LEU A 216 -15.97 -5.72 -12.62
CA LEU A 216 -14.51 -5.72 -12.51
C LEU A 216 -13.87 -4.56 -13.30
N LYS A 217 -14.41 -4.18 -14.46
CA LYS A 217 -14.01 -2.96 -15.18
C LYS A 217 -14.19 -1.70 -14.34
N ALA A 218 -15.33 -1.58 -13.66
CA ALA A 218 -15.61 -0.44 -12.80
C ALA A 218 -14.65 -0.40 -11.60
N ILE A 219 -14.31 -1.56 -11.03
CA ILE A 219 -13.28 -1.71 -9.98
C ILE A 219 -11.92 -1.21 -10.47
N TYR A 220 -11.45 -1.66 -11.63
CA TYR A 220 -10.16 -1.19 -12.18
C TYR A 220 -10.14 0.33 -12.36
N TYR A 221 -11.22 0.90 -12.87
CA TYR A 221 -11.30 2.34 -13.08
C TYR A 221 -11.36 3.13 -11.78
N ARG A 222 -12.22 2.74 -10.84
CA ARG A 222 -12.46 3.48 -9.58
C ARG A 222 -11.41 3.22 -8.52
N CYS A 223 -11.07 1.94 -8.29
CA CYS A 223 -10.13 1.56 -7.24
C CYS A 223 -8.68 1.67 -7.71
N TYR A 224 -8.38 1.34 -8.95
CA TYR A 224 -7.00 1.32 -9.44
C TYR A 224 -6.67 2.44 -10.43
N GLY A 225 -7.62 3.34 -10.71
CA GLY A 225 -7.37 4.52 -11.55
C GLY A 225 -7.02 4.19 -13.00
N ILE A 226 -7.21 2.94 -13.44
CA ILE A 226 -6.74 2.45 -14.73
C ILE A 226 -7.91 2.16 -15.67
N SER A 227 -7.80 2.59 -16.92
CA SER A 227 -8.82 2.32 -17.93
C SER A 227 -8.82 0.85 -18.33
N TRP A 228 -10.00 0.34 -18.69
CA TRP A 228 -10.13 -1.04 -19.16
C TRP A 228 -9.23 -1.35 -20.36
N GLU A 229 -9.05 -0.41 -21.28
CA GLU A 229 -8.21 -0.62 -22.46
C GLU A 229 -6.75 -0.89 -22.06
N LYS A 230 -6.23 -0.19 -21.05
CA LYS A 230 -4.89 -0.49 -20.50
C LYS A 230 -4.85 -1.86 -19.85
N VAL A 231 -5.84 -2.20 -19.02
CA VAL A 231 -5.91 -3.53 -18.37
C VAL A 231 -6.01 -4.65 -19.39
N LYS A 232 -6.80 -4.45 -20.44
CA LYS A 232 -6.96 -5.38 -21.56
C LYS A 232 -5.64 -5.63 -22.28
N LEU A 233 -4.78 -4.63 -22.43
CA LEU A 233 -3.42 -4.84 -22.96
C LEU A 233 -2.59 -5.75 -22.03
N ILE A 234 -2.68 -5.57 -20.71
CA ILE A 234 -1.97 -6.42 -19.74
C ILE A 234 -2.46 -7.89 -19.83
N LEU A 235 -3.78 -8.06 -19.91
CA LEU A 235 -4.42 -9.38 -19.89
C LEU A 235 -4.30 -10.13 -21.23
N TRP A 236 -4.51 -9.44 -22.35
CA TRP A 236 -4.74 -10.07 -23.65
C TRP A 236 -3.96 -9.46 -24.81
N ASP A 237 -2.94 -8.63 -24.58
CA ASP A 237 -2.10 -8.24 -25.72
C ASP A 237 -1.44 -9.51 -26.27
N SER A 238 -1.94 -9.99 -27.41
CA SER A 238 -1.47 -11.16 -28.14
C SER A 238 -0.04 -11.00 -28.66
N SER A 239 0.53 -9.79 -28.58
CA SER A 239 1.96 -9.55 -28.75
C SER A 239 2.80 -9.95 -27.52
N LEU A 240 2.17 -10.22 -26.36
CA LEU A 240 2.75 -10.84 -25.15
C LEU A 240 2.84 -12.37 -25.23
N VAL A 241 2.54 -13.01 -26.38
CA VAL A 241 2.94 -14.41 -26.61
C VAL A 241 4.46 -14.42 -26.81
N ILE A 242 5.15 -14.19 -25.72
CA ILE A 242 6.59 -14.35 -25.63
C ILE A 242 6.80 -15.85 -25.55
N ASP A 243 7.64 -16.36 -26.45
CA ASP A 243 8.08 -17.74 -26.37
C ASP A 243 8.58 -17.99 -24.93
N PRO A 244 7.99 -18.93 -24.17
CA PRO A 244 8.36 -19.18 -22.78
C PRO A 244 9.87 -19.35 -22.59
N ILE A 245 10.56 -19.80 -23.63
CA ILE A 245 12.02 -19.94 -23.70
C ILE A 245 12.76 -18.61 -23.41
N LEU A 246 12.20 -17.46 -23.81
CA LEU A 246 12.79 -16.14 -23.59
C LEU A 246 12.69 -15.67 -22.13
N LEU A 247 11.89 -16.34 -21.31
CA LEU A 247 11.67 -16.00 -19.89
C LEU A 247 12.17 -17.12 -18.96
N ASP A 248 12.34 -18.33 -19.48
CA ASP A 248 12.87 -19.47 -18.71
C ASP A 248 14.37 -19.28 -18.40
N PRO A 249 14.76 -19.17 -17.11
CA PRO A 249 16.15 -19.06 -16.71
C PRO A 249 16.95 -20.35 -16.98
N ALA A 250 16.29 -21.51 -17.03
CA ALA A 250 16.94 -22.80 -17.30
C ALA A 250 17.20 -23.03 -18.80
N SER A 251 16.63 -22.20 -19.67
CA SER A 251 16.80 -22.35 -21.11
C SER A 251 18.24 -22.11 -21.56
N SER A 252 18.71 -22.92 -22.50
CA SER A 252 20.05 -22.79 -23.06
C SER A 252 20.17 -21.55 -23.94
N TRP A 253 21.34 -20.92 -23.98
CA TRP A 253 21.56 -19.67 -24.73
C TRP A 253 21.13 -19.73 -26.21
N TRP A 254 21.36 -20.86 -26.89
CA TRP A 254 20.99 -21.01 -28.29
C TRP A 254 19.48 -21.05 -28.51
N LYS A 255 18.72 -21.58 -27.54
CA LYS A 255 17.25 -21.57 -27.58
C LYS A 255 16.73 -20.14 -27.41
N VAL A 256 17.29 -19.40 -26.45
CA VAL A 256 16.94 -17.98 -26.21
C VAL A 256 17.22 -17.13 -27.45
N LEU A 257 18.34 -17.37 -28.14
CA LEU A 257 18.68 -16.66 -29.37
C LEU A 257 17.96 -17.16 -30.64
N GLY A 258 17.11 -18.20 -30.53
CA GLY A 258 16.38 -18.76 -31.67
C GLY A 258 17.26 -19.44 -32.73
N ILE A 259 18.37 -20.04 -32.31
CA ILE A 259 19.38 -20.65 -33.20
C ILE A 259 19.77 -22.05 -32.74
N THR A 260 20.54 -22.76 -33.57
CA THR A 260 21.08 -24.09 -33.21
C THR A 260 22.36 -23.94 -32.37
N ALA A 261 22.61 -24.92 -31.49
CA ALA A 261 23.80 -24.95 -30.62
C ALA A 261 25.14 -24.91 -31.38
N PHE A 262 25.15 -25.26 -32.66
CA PHE A 262 26.32 -25.30 -33.55
C PHE A 262 26.33 -24.18 -34.58
N SER A 263 25.53 -23.13 -34.38
CA SER A 263 25.48 -21.99 -35.31
C SER A 263 26.83 -21.26 -35.37
N PRO A 264 27.26 -20.79 -36.56
CA PRO A 264 28.52 -20.07 -36.70
C PRO A 264 28.49 -18.70 -36.00
N PRO A 265 29.65 -18.15 -35.59
CA PRO A 265 29.71 -16.91 -34.80
C PRO A 265 28.94 -15.73 -35.41
N ASN A 266 29.06 -15.53 -36.72
CA ASN A 266 28.38 -14.45 -37.42
C ASN A 266 26.84 -14.57 -37.30
N LYS A 267 26.31 -15.80 -37.32
CA LYS A 267 24.87 -16.07 -37.17
C LYS A 267 24.42 -15.82 -35.74
N VAL A 268 25.25 -16.15 -34.74
CA VAL A 268 24.97 -15.85 -33.32
C VAL A 268 24.90 -14.34 -33.09
N GLU A 269 25.88 -13.59 -33.57
CA GLU A 269 25.93 -12.13 -33.43
C GLU A 269 24.76 -11.46 -34.16
N GLN A 270 24.42 -11.94 -35.35
CA GLN A 270 23.28 -11.43 -36.11
C GLN A 270 21.96 -11.68 -35.37
N ALA A 271 21.74 -12.89 -34.85
CA ALA A 271 20.55 -13.23 -34.08
C ALA A 271 20.41 -12.35 -32.83
N TYR A 272 21.50 -12.19 -32.07
CA TYR A 272 21.56 -11.30 -30.92
C TYR A 272 21.19 -9.86 -31.26
N ARG A 273 21.81 -9.28 -32.31
CA ARG A 273 21.52 -7.90 -32.73
C ARG A 273 20.08 -7.72 -33.20
N ASN A 274 19.52 -8.71 -33.91
CA ASN A 274 18.14 -8.67 -34.37
C ASN A 274 17.16 -8.72 -33.20
N LEU A 275 17.39 -9.59 -32.23
CA LEU A 275 16.57 -9.69 -31.02
C LEU A 275 16.64 -8.42 -30.19
N LEU A 276 17.85 -7.88 -29.96
CA LEU A 276 17.99 -6.61 -29.24
C LEU A 276 17.28 -5.46 -29.93
N ARG A 277 17.36 -5.35 -31.26
CA ARG A 277 16.62 -4.30 -32.00
C ARG A 277 15.11 -4.41 -31.82
N SER A 278 14.60 -5.63 -31.68
CA SER A 278 13.17 -5.94 -31.61
C SER A 278 12.62 -5.80 -30.19
N TRP A 279 13.44 -6.03 -29.17
CA TRP A 279 13.03 -6.03 -27.76
C TRP A 279 13.61 -4.89 -26.92
N HIS A 280 14.40 -3.99 -27.54
CA HIS A 280 15.01 -2.87 -26.82
C HIS A 280 13.96 -2.06 -26.06
N PRO A 281 14.17 -1.77 -24.75
CA PRO A 281 13.19 -1.05 -23.94
C PRO A 281 12.85 0.34 -24.51
N ASP A 282 13.84 1.06 -25.05
CA ASP A 282 13.61 2.39 -25.66
C ASP A 282 12.76 2.35 -26.94
N ARG A 283 12.67 1.20 -27.61
CA ARG A 283 11.90 1.05 -28.87
C ARG A 283 10.59 0.31 -28.67
N THR A 284 10.52 -0.49 -27.62
CA THR A 284 9.45 -1.46 -27.41
C THR A 284 8.76 -1.10 -26.10
N HIS A 285 7.55 -0.54 -26.20
CA HIS A 285 6.71 -0.18 -25.04
C HIS A 285 6.07 -1.39 -24.35
N HIS A 286 6.73 -2.54 -24.42
CA HIS A 286 6.26 -3.78 -23.85
C HIS A 286 6.69 -3.88 -22.37
N PRO A 287 5.81 -4.26 -21.43
CA PRO A 287 6.12 -4.25 -19.99
C PRO A 287 7.30 -5.16 -19.62
N LEU A 288 7.50 -6.26 -20.36
CA LEU A 288 8.61 -7.20 -20.17
C LEU A 288 9.85 -6.90 -21.01
N SER A 289 9.91 -5.79 -21.74
CA SER A 289 11.03 -5.47 -22.66
C SER A 289 12.38 -5.47 -21.93
N HIS A 290 12.42 -4.93 -20.72
CA HIS A 290 13.61 -4.94 -19.86
C HIS A 290 14.05 -6.36 -19.48
N GLN A 291 13.12 -7.23 -19.07
CA GLN A 291 13.43 -8.60 -18.68
C GLN A 291 13.91 -9.44 -19.85
N ILE A 292 13.24 -9.34 -20.99
CA ILE A 292 13.61 -10.06 -22.21
C ILE A 292 14.98 -9.59 -22.70
N THR A 293 15.21 -8.27 -22.71
CA THR A 293 16.52 -7.69 -23.08
C THR A 293 17.63 -8.20 -22.16
N ALA A 294 17.40 -8.18 -20.84
CA ALA A 294 18.35 -8.73 -19.88
C ALA A 294 18.65 -10.21 -20.16
N ARG A 295 17.61 -11.01 -20.44
CA ARG A 295 17.76 -12.44 -20.75
C ARG A 295 18.53 -12.68 -22.06
N ILE A 296 18.27 -11.89 -23.09
CA ILE A 296 19.01 -11.93 -24.36
C ILE A 296 20.50 -11.62 -24.13
N ASN A 297 20.80 -10.60 -23.31
CA ASN A 297 22.18 -10.23 -22.97
C ASN A 297 22.89 -11.37 -22.22
N THR A 298 22.26 -11.93 -21.19
CA THR A 298 22.81 -13.08 -20.45
C THR A 298 23.07 -14.28 -21.37
N ALA A 299 22.14 -14.60 -22.27
CA ALA A 299 22.35 -15.69 -23.23
C ALA A 299 23.56 -15.43 -24.16
N TYR A 300 23.76 -14.19 -24.58
CA TYR A 300 24.92 -13.84 -25.40
C TYR A 300 26.24 -13.90 -24.61
N GLU A 301 26.24 -13.50 -23.34
CA GLU A 301 27.39 -13.64 -22.43
C GLU A 301 27.77 -15.11 -22.22
N ASP A 302 26.79 -15.99 -22.01
CA ASP A 302 27.01 -17.45 -21.90
C ASP A 302 27.70 -18.03 -23.14
N TYR A 303 27.30 -17.56 -24.32
CA TYR A 303 27.95 -17.93 -25.59
C TYR A 303 29.42 -17.46 -25.63
N GLN A 304 29.69 -16.21 -25.26
CA GLN A 304 31.05 -15.66 -25.26
C GLN A 304 31.97 -16.41 -24.29
N LEU A 305 31.49 -16.70 -23.08
CA LEU A 305 32.22 -17.50 -22.09
C LEU A 305 32.51 -18.92 -22.59
N ARG A 306 31.57 -19.55 -23.31
CA ARG A 306 31.79 -20.87 -23.91
C ARG A 306 32.81 -20.81 -25.04
N ARG A 307 32.76 -19.78 -25.88
CA ARG A 307 33.73 -19.57 -26.98
C ARG A 307 35.14 -19.37 -26.42
N GLN A 308 35.29 -18.56 -25.38
CA GLN A 308 36.57 -18.32 -24.73
C GLN A 308 37.16 -19.61 -24.14
N ARG A 309 36.38 -20.36 -23.35
CA ARG A 309 36.80 -21.66 -22.79
C ARG A 309 37.22 -22.66 -23.88
N ASN A 310 36.52 -22.68 -25.01
CA ASN A 310 36.89 -23.54 -26.14
C ASN A 310 38.20 -23.11 -26.80
N ALA A 311 38.45 -21.80 -26.93
CA ALA A 311 39.70 -21.27 -27.47
C ALA A 311 40.90 -21.62 -26.56
N GLU A 312 40.76 -21.41 -25.26
CA GLU A 312 41.77 -21.79 -24.24
C GLU A 312 42.06 -23.29 -24.26
N ARG A 313 41.03 -24.13 -24.45
CA ARG A 313 41.18 -25.59 -24.57
C ARG A 313 41.92 -25.99 -25.84
N LEU A 314 41.66 -25.34 -26.97
CA LEU A 314 42.37 -25.60 -28.21
C LEU A 314 43.83 -25.18 -28.12
N GLU A 315 44.10 -24.04 -27.47
CA GLU A 315 45.46 -23.57 -27.23
C GLU A 315 46.24 -24.52 -26.31
N SER A 316 45.61 -25.02 -25.24
CA SER A 316 46.26 -25.97 -24.32
C SER A 316 46.56 -27.32 -25.01
N VAL A 317 45.64 -27.82 -25.84
CA VAL A 317 45.88 -29.01 -26.67
C VAL A 317 47.02 -28.76 -27.67
N GLY A 318 47.07 -27.59 -28.32
CA GLY A 318 48.17 -27.21 -29.20
C GLY A 318 49.51 -27.17 -28.48
N LYS A 319 49.57 -26.60 -27.27
CA LYS A 319 50.77 -26.60 -26.41
C LYS A 319 51.20 -28.02 -26.04
N TRP A 320 50.26 -28.88 -25.67
CA TRP A 320 50.55 -30.28 -25.35
C TRP A 320 51.11 -31.05 -26.56
N PHE A 321 50.51 -30.90 -27.75
CA PHE A 321 51.04 -31.51 -28.97
C PHE A 321 52.45 -31.01 -29.30
N ASN A 322 52.71 -29.72 -29.13
CA ASN A 322 54.04 -29.15 -29.37
C ASN A 322 55.08 -29.61 -28.34
N SER A 323 54.68 -29.98 -27.12
CA SER A 323 55.61 -30.52 -26.11
C SER A 323 56.02 -31.99 -26.33
N LEU A 324 55.35 -32.69 -27.25
CA LEU A 324 55.66 -34.09 -27.60
C LEU A 324 56.61 -34.23 -28.80
N ARG A 325 57.02 -33.10 -29.40
CA ARG A 325 57.88 -33.07 -30.59
C ARG A 325 59.30 -32.68 -30.22
#